data_AF-A0A4P6UNK1-F1
#
_entry.id   AF-A0A4P6UNK1-F1
#
_cell.length_a   1.000
_cell.length_b   1.000
_cell.length_c   1.000
_cell.angle_alpha   90.00
_cell.angle_beta   90.00
_cell.angle_gamma   90.00
#
_symmetry.space_group_name_H-M   'P 1'
#
loop_
_entity.id
_entity.type
_entity.pdbx_description
1 polymer ?
#
loop_
_entity_poly.entity_id
_entity_poly.type
_entity_poly.pdbx_seq_one_letter_code
_entity_poly.pdbx_strand_id
1 'polypeptide(L)'
;MSLLGASVENSGTIIANAGRIHLGVGERITLDFDGDGLMRFAVDEALQEQIDGLDTAIHNSGELRAEGGQVVLEGRVARDVFAHVVNNEGVIKAGRIDNSGGVIRLVGFGGSESSVLNSGTLDAAGRDASSTGGQVHVLGERVALTGNALVDASGAQGGGEVLIGGDYQGKNPDIPNAERVFVGSGVRIKADAIERGNGGKVILWADGDTRYFGSISARGGAAGGNGGFAEVSGKQRLAFSGQVDLSAAQGQLGSLLLDPDNLYISDTDPAAGQLELVSGPFEANDHIDDYWVNTATLAAVTGNVTLLAGNDVIFLSDLSMAAQGAADTLTVDAGNAITMNGHGITTDGSVSMTAGAGGVTGIGTSSVGVDFTINSGGAVSQSGAIETLALNITAVGGIVLNAANQVGSFDATNTGAGDIQFTNTATTLTATISQSGGGDVVIDNTGALELGTTTVSDGGDLTLTATGAISQTGALTIAGTTTLAAGANSITLDDTGNDFGGLLTITSGAAVALKDQNALTVMSTSTTGVAVLTAGGDLAVSGDFDDDLTTVTTGTGTTDFGATTVGGILGSQALGR
;
A
#
# COMPACT_ATOMS: atom_id res chain seq x y z
N MET A 1 -35.60 -25.54 11.66
CA MET A 1 -35.90 -26.61 10.68
C MET A 1 -34.59 -27.14 10.14
N SER A 2 -34.44 -28.46 10.06
CA SER A 2 -33.27 -29.10 9.47
C SER A 2 -33.69 -30.08 8.38
N LEU A 3 -33.07 -30.01 7.21
CA LEU A 3 -33.21 -30.97 6.10
C LEU A 3 -31.87 -31.66 5.90
N LEU A 4 -31.85 -32.98 6.02
CA LEU A 4 -30.62 -33.77 6.04
C LEU A 4 -30.82 -35.00 5.18
N GLY A 5 -29.87 -35.26 4.28
CA GLY A 5 -29.95 -36.35 3.32
C GLY A 5 -28.62 -36.58 2.59
N ALA A 6 -28.64 -37.52 1.64
CA ALA A 6 -27.52 -37.75 0.72
C ALA A 6 -27.42 -36.63 -0.34
N SER A 7 -28.56 -36.06 -0.70
CA SER A 7 -28.69 -34.78 -1.40
C SER A 7 -29.89 -34.02 -0.81
N VAL A 8 -29.89 -32.70 -0.94
CA VAL A 8 -30.96 -31.83 -0.49
C VAL A 8 -31.27 -30.81 -1.58
N GLU A 9 -32.52 -30.77 -2.03
CA GLU A 9 -32.99 -29.79 -3.01
C GLU A 9 -34.16 -28.96 -2.44
N ASN A 10 -34.07 -27.64 -2.57
CA ASN A 10 -35.19 -26.74 -2.34
C ASN A 10 -35.51 -25.93 -3.60
N SER A 11 -36.68 -26.20 -4.17
CA SER A 11 -37.31 -25.41 -5.24
C SER A 11 -38.55 -24.63 -4.76
N GLY A 12 -38.92 -24.78 -3.49
CA GLY A 12 -40.07 -24.15 -2.86
C GLY A 12 -39.69 -23.03 -1.90
N THR A 13 -40.57 -22.73 -0.94
CA THR A 13 -40.35 -21.72 0.10
C THR A 13 -40.27 -22.37 1.47
N ILE A 14 -39.18 -22.14 2.20
CA ILE A 14 -39.00 -22.56 3.60
C ILE A 14 -38.93 -21.33 4.49
N ILE A 15 -39.81 -21.24 5.49
CA ILE A 15 -39.90 -20.09 6.41
C ILE A 15 -39.67 -20.55 7.85
N ALA A 16 -38.74 -19.91 8.56
CA ALA A 16 -38.50 -20.10 9.99
C ALA A 16 -38.40 -18.74 10.71
N ASN A 17 -39.51 -18.22 11.22
CA ASN A 17 -39.56 -16.92 11.89
C ASN A 17 -38.64 -16.89 13.14
N ALA A 18 -37.62 -16.02 13.14
CA ALA A 18 -36.59 -15.91 14.19
C ALA A 18 -35.90 -17.25 14.54
N GLY A 19 -35.92 -18.21 13.62
CA GLY A 19 -35.43 -19.57 13.81
C GLY A 19 -34.22 -19.91 12.95
N ARG A 20 -33.74 -21.13 13.05
CA ARG A 20 -32.66 -21.63 12.19
C ARG A 20 -33.24 -22.48 11.06
N ILE A 21 -32.75 -22.27 9.84
CA ILE A 21 -32.86 -23.20 8.71
C ILE A 21 -31.49 -23.84 8.51
N HIS A 22 -31.43 -25.17 8.50
CA HIS A 22 -30.20 -25.92 8.24
C HIS A 22 -30.44 -26.96 7.15
N LEU A 23 -29.69 -26.89 6.06
CA LEU A 23 -29.65 -27.92 5.01
C LEU A 23 -28.28 -28.57 5.08
N GLY A 24 -28.21 -29.89 5.23
CA GLY A 24 -26.94 -30.57 5.47
C GLY A 24 -26.79 -31.88 4.70
N VAL A 25 -25.60 -32.08 4.13
CA VAL A 25 -25.19 -33.30 3.42
C VAL A 25 -23.81 -33.74 3.89
N GLY A 26 -23.61 -35.03 4.08
CA GLY A 26 -22.27 -35.57 4.29
C GLY A 26 -22.23 -37.08 4.52
N GLU A 27 -21.03 -37.66 4.48
CA GLU A 27 -20.81 -39.11 4.61
C GLU A 27 -21.29 -39.68 5.97
N ARG A 28 -21.35 -38.84 7.01
CA ARG A 28 -21.89 -39.17 8.34
C ARG A 28 -22.65 -38.00 8.93
N ILE A 29 -23.98 -38.09 8.93
CA ILE A 29 -24.85 -37.17 9.67
C ILE A 29 -25.28 -37.86 10.97
N THR A 30 -24.69 -37.46 12.11
CA THR A 30 -25.16 -37.88 13.44
C THR A 30 -26.15 -36.86 13.99
N LEU A 31 -27.41 -37.24 14.15
CA LEU A 31 -28.38 -36.48 14.95
C LEU A 31 -28.62 -37.19 16.27
N ASP A 32 -28.42 -36.45 17.35
CA ASP A 32 -28.80 -36.83 18.69
C ASP A 32 -30.04 -36.03 19.08
N PHE A 33 -31.20 -36.69 19.14
CA PHE A 33 -32.45 -36.03 19.52
C PHE A 33 -32.80 -36.23 21.00
N ASP A 34 -32.24 -37.23 21.69
CA ASP A 34 -32.67 -37.62 23.05
C ASP A 34 -31.55 -38.21 23.95
N GLY A 35 -30.28 -38.17 23.55
CA GLY A 35 -29.15 -38.64 24.37
C GLY A 35 -28.98 -40.17 24.42
N ASP A 36 -29.67 -40.91 23.55
CA ASP A 36 -29.74 -42.38 23.56
C ASP A 36 -29.49 -43.06 22.20
N GLY A 37 -28.68 -42.46 21.33
CA GLY A 37 -27.88 -43.23 20.38
C GLY A 37 -28.21 -43.14 18.89
N LEU A 38 -27.33 -42.42 18.19
CA LEU A 38 -26.68 -42.76 16.91
C LEU A 38 -27.54 -43.37 15.78
N MET A 39 -28.03 -42.52 14.87
CA MET A 39 -28.30 -42.92 13.48
C MET A 39 -27.01 -42.85 12.66
N ARG A 40 -26.61 -43.96 12.02
CA ARG A 40 -25.44 -44.05 11.13
C ARG A 40 -25.93 -44.16 9.69
N PHE A 41 -25.63 -43.16 8.86
CA PHE A 41 -25.69 -43.31 7.41
C PHE A 41 -24.32 -43.81 6.93
N ALA A 42 -24.30 -44.87 6.13
CA ALA A 42 -23.15 -45.32 5.38
C ALA A 42 -23.55 -45.27 3.90
N VAL A 43 -22.65 -44.81 3.04
CA VAL A 43 -22.87 -44.84 1.58
C VAL A 43 -22.80 -46.30 1.14
N ASP A 44 -23.93 -46.84 0.67
CA ASP A 44 -24.01 -48.16 0.02
C ASP A 44 -24.31 -47.99 -1.48
N GLU A 45 -24.21 -49.07 -2.26
CA GLU A 45 -24.46 -49.05 -3.71
C GLU A 45 -25.88 -48.54 -4.06
N ALA A 46 -26.85 -48.68 -3.16
CA ALA A 46 -28.21 -48.17 -3.36
C ALA A 46 -28.31 -46.64 -3.23
N LEU A 47 -27.45 -46.03 -2.41
CA LEU A 47 -27.33 -44.57 -2.30
C LEU A 47 -26.65 -43.97 -3.54
N GLN A 48 -25.71 -44.69 -4.14
CA GLN A 48 -25.03 -44.28 -5.38
C GLN A 48 -26.03 -44.16 -6.54
N GLU A 49 -26.95 -45.12 -6.71
CA GLU A 49 -28.02 -45.04 -7.73
C GLU A 49 -28.99 -43.86 -7.51
N GLN A 50 -29.15 -43.36 -6.28
CA GLN A 50 -30.04 -42.23 -5.96
C GLN A 50 -29.40 -40.86 -6.23
N ILE A 51 -28.08 -40.78 -6.28
CA ILE A 51 -27.34 -39.53 -6.53
C ILE A 51 -26.72 -39.47 -7.93
N ASP A 52 -26.66 -40.61 -8.64
CA ASP A 52 -26.24 -40.67 -10.04
C ASP A 52 -27.12 -39.75 -10.92
N GLY A 53 -26.49 -38.74 -11.54
CA GLY A 53 -27.15 -37.75 -12.40
C GLY A 53 -27.53 -36.43 -11.72
N LEU A 54 -27.22 -36.25 -10.42
CA LEU A 54 -27.29 -34.96 -9.75
C LEU A 54 -25.92 -34.26 -9.78
N ASP A 55 -25.89 -33.04 -10.31
CA ASP A 55 -24.65 -32.25 -10.35
C ASP A 55 -24.32 -31.60 -8.99
N THR A 56 -25.31 -31.45 -8.10
CA THR A 56 -25.17 -30.71 -6.83
C THR A 56 -25.67 -31.48 -5.62
N ALA A 57 -24.91 -31.44 -4.52
CA ALA A 57 -25.30 -32.07 -3.24
C ALA A 57 -26.41 -31.30 -2.50
N ILE A 58 -26.26 -29.98 -2.34
CA ILE A 58 -27.25 -29.07 -1.76
C ILE A 58 -27.61 -28.01 -2.80
N HIS A 59 -28.81 -28.08 -3.36
CA HIS A 59 -29.30 -27.15 -4.37
C HIS A 59 -30.46 -26.31 -3.84
N ASN A 60 -30.33 -24.98 -3.88
CA ASN A 60 -31.43 -24.05 -3.60
C ASN A 60 -31.74 -23.18 -4.82
N SER A 61 -32.86 -23.47 -5.48
CA SER A 61 -33.46 -22.63 -6.53
C SER A 61 -34.69 -21.85 -6.03
N GLY A 62 -35.22 -22.23 -4.86
CA GLY A 62 -36.35 -21.58 -4.20
C GLY A 62 -35.97 -20.48 -3.21
N GLU A 63 -36.80 -20.27 -2.18
CA GLU A 63 -36.60 -19.27 -1.13
C GLU A 63 -36.40 -19.92 0.25
N LEU A 64 -35.33 -19.53 0.95
CA LEU A 64 -35.08 -19.83 2.35
C LEU A 64 -35.17 -18.54 3.16
N ARG A 65 -36.16 -18.42 4.05
CA ARG A 65 -36.40 -17.20 4.83
C ARG A 65 -36.38 -17.47 6.33
N ALA A 66 -35.36 -16.95 7.00
CA ALA A 66 -35.19 -16.97 8.45
C ALA A 66 -34.90 -15.57 8.98
N GLU A 67 -35.85 -14.65 8.83
CA GLU A 67 -35.72 -13.26 9.32
C GLU A 67 -35.29 -13.27 10.80
N GLY A 68 -34.14 -12.65 11.09
CA GLY A 68 -33.49 -12.61 12.39
C GLY A 68 -32.94 -13.88 12.97
N GLY A 69 -32.92 -14.91 12.17
CA GLY A 69 -32.35 -16.18 12.49
C GLY A 69 -31.07 -16.47 11.72
N GLN A 70 -30.90 -17.74 11.39
CA GLN A 70 -29.72 -18.24 10.72
C GLN A 70 -30.13 -19.17 9.60
N VAL A 71 -29.53 -19.02 8.42
CA VAL A 71 -29.61 -20.01 7.34
C VAL A 71 -28.23 -20.61 7.12
N VAL A 72 -28.13 -21.92 7.28
CA VAL A 72 -26.88 -22.67 7.08
C VAL A 72 -27.11 -23.75 6.03
N LEU A 73 -26.30 -23.74 4.97
CA LEU A 73 -26.17 -24.83 4.00
C LEU A 73 -24.76 -25.41 4.19
N GLU A 74 -24.65 -26.66 4.62
CA GLU A 74 -23.37 -27.29 4.92
C GLU A 74 -23.23 -28.67 4.28
N GLY A 75 -22.27 -28.82 3.37
CA GLY A 75 -21.98 -30.06 2.66
C GLY A 75 -20.52 -30.46 2.78
N ARG A 76 -20.25 -31.74 3.09
CA ARG A 76 -18.91 -32.34 3.01
C ARG A 76 -19.00 -33.68 2.30
N VAL A 77 -18.51 -33.72 1.06
CA VAL A 77 -18.60 -34.89 0.16
C VAL A 77 -17.23 -35.22 -0.42
N ALA A 78 -17.04 -36.43 -0.92
CA ALA A 78 -15.86 -36.77 -1.69
C ALA A 78 -15.83 -35.97 -3.02
N ARG A 79 -14.63 -35.64 -3.51
CA ARG A 79 -14.43 -34.72 -4.66
C ARG A 79 -15.17 -35.14 -5.93
N ASP A 80 -15.27 -36.43 -6.22
CA ASP A 80 -15.77 -36.89 -7.52
C ASP A 80 -17.24 -37.34 -7.50
N VAL A 81 -17.98 -37.03 -6.43
CA VAL A 81 -19.39 -37.44 -6.30
C VAL A 81 -20.35 -36.43 -6.92
N PHE A 82 -20.06 -35.14 -6.76
CA PHE A 82 -20.87 -34.04 -7.30
C PHE A 82 -19.97 -33.04 -8.02
N ALA A 83 -20.51 -32.33 -9.03
CA ALA A 83 -19.81 -31.18 -9.62
C ALA A 83 -19.72 -30.02 -8.62
N HIS A 84 -20.83 -29.75 -7.93
CA HIS A 84 -20.97 -28.71 -6.92
C HIS A 84 -21.41 -29.27 -5.57
N VAL A 85 -20.88 -28.78 -4.45
CA VAL A 85 -21.36 -29.21 -3.12
C VAL A 85 -22.56 -28.37 -2.69
N VAL A 86 -22.44 -27.05 -2.76
CA VAL A 86 -23.56 -26.12 -2.52
C VAL A 86 -23.78 -25.28 -3.77
N ASN A 87 -24.99 -25.29 -4.33
CA ASN A 87 -25.41 -24.38 -5.39
C ASN A 87 -26.62 -23.56 -4.94
N ASN A 88 -26.48 -22.24 -4.87
CA ASN A 88 -27.58 -21.31 -4.61
C ASN A 88 -27.86 -20.43 -5.83
N GLU A 89 -28.98 -20.69 -6.50
CA GLU A 89 -29.53 -19.85 -7.57
C GLU A 89 -30.71 -19.00 -7.07
N GLY A 90 -31.35 -19.47 -6.00
CA GLY A 90 -32.52 -18.85 -5.39
C GLY A 90 -32.19 -17.72 -4.40
N VAL A 91 -33.09 -17.54 -3.44
CA VAL A 91 -33.03 -16.44 -2.46
C VAL A 91 -32.85 -16.99 -1.06
N ILE A 92 -31.85 -16.51 -0.35
CA ILE A 92 -31.64 -16.77 1.08
C ILE A 92 -31.75 -15.45 1.83
N LYS A 93 -32.69 -15.37 2.77
CA LYS A 93 -32.97 -14.18 3.59
C LYS A 93 -32.82 -14.49 5.08
N ALA A 94 -31.96 -13.73 5.74
CA ALA A 94 -31.80 -13.71 7.18
C ALA A 94 -31.73 -12.29 7.74
N GLY A 95 -32.30 -11.29 7.05
CA GLY A 95 -32.33 -9.90 7.51
C GLY A 95 -33.07 -9.71 8.85
N ARG A 96 -32.88 -8.57 9.53
CA ARG A 96 -33.58 -8.21 10.79
C ARG A 96 -34.25 -6.86 10.79
N ILE A 97 -35.14 -6.74 11.77
CA ILE A 97 -35.89 -5.56 12.23
C ILE A 97 -35.34 -5.05 13.61
N ASP A 98 -34.38 -5.73 14.25
CA ASP A 98 -33.76 -5.25 15.52
C ASP A 98 -32.22 -5.16 15.44
N ASN A 99 -31.57 -4.87 16.58
CA ASN A 99 -30.21 -4.27 16.66
C ASN A 99 -29.05 -5.01 15.96
N SER A 100 -29.22 -6.19 15.37
CA SER A 100 -28.17 -6.87 14.58
C SER A 100 -28.77 -7.67 13.42
N GLY A 101 -28.19 -7.64 12.21
CA GLY A 101 -28.59 -8.53 11.12
C GLY A 101 -28.44 -10.03 11.45
N GLY A 102 -29.05 -10.91 10.65
CA GLY A 102 -28.93 -12.36 10.84
C GLY A 102 -27.70 -12.96 10.17
N VAL A 103 -27.63 -14.30 10.15
CA VAL A 103 -26.46 -15.04 9.65
C VAL A 103 -26.85 -15.93 8.47
N ILE A 104 -26.11 -15.80 7.37
CA ILE A 104 -26.17 -16.71 6.23
C ILE A 104 -24.81 -17.39 6.11
N ARG A 105 -24.79 -18.72 6.05
CA ARG A 105 -23.55 -19.48 5.90
C ARG A 105 -23.70 -20.60 4.87
N LEU A 106 -22.92 -20.54 3.81
CA LEU A 106 -22.79 -21.59 2.78
C LEU A 106 -21.41 -22.21 2.95
N VAL A 107 -21.35 -23.51 3.25
CA VAL A 107 -20.10 -24.23 3.50
C VAL A 107 -20.09 -25.50 2.66
N GLY A 108 -19.14 -25.61 1.75
CA GLY A 108 -18.97 -26.79 0.88
C GLY A 108 -17.53 -27.29 0.91
N PHE A 109 -17.32 -28.60 1.00
CA PHE A 109 -16.01 -29.23 0.82
C PHE A 109 -16.11 -30.47 -0.06
N GLY A 110 -15.14 -30.65 -0.95
CA GLY A 110 -15.22 -31.57 -2.08
C GLY A 110 -15.79 -30.89 -3.34
N GLY A 111 -16.43 -31.70 -4.18
CA GLY A 111 -16.87 -31.30 -5.53
C GLY A 111 -15.76 -31.33 -6.56
N SER A 112 -16.08 -31.71 -7.80
CA SER A 112 -15.09 -31.84 -8.88
C SER A 112 -14.83 -30.50 -9.57
N GLU A 113 -15.85 -29.63 -9.62
CA GLU A 113 -15.77 -28.30 -10.23
C GLU A 113 -15.69 -27.19 -9.17
N SER A 114 -16.71 -27.06 -8.31
CA SER A 114 -16.76 -26.04 -7.26
C SER A 114 -17.25 -26.60 -5.93
N SER A 115 -16.73 -26.09 -4.82
CA SER A 115 -17.31 -26.42 -3.51
C SER A 115 -18.57 -25.60 -3.23
N VAL A 116 -18.56 -24.31 -3.56
CA VAL A 116 -19.74 -23.44 -3.42
C VAL A 116 -19.91 -22.58 -4.67
N LEU A 117 -21.11 -22.64 -5.26
CA LEU A 117 -21.56 -21.81 -6.37
C LEU A 117 -22.75 -20.97 -5.91
N ASN A 118 -22.68 -19.65 -6.09
CA ASN A 118 -23.79 -18.75 -5.80
C ASN A 118 -24.03 -17.79 -6.97
N SER A 119 -25.15 -17.96 -7.67
CA SER A 119 -25.66 -17.04 -8.69
C SER A 119 -26.89 -16.24 -8.19
N GLY A 120 -27.46 -16.65 -7.04
CA GLY A 120 -28.64 -16.07 -6.42
C GLY A 120 -28.38 -14.95 -5.40
N THR A 121 -29.36 -14.70 -4.54
CA THR A 121 -29.32 -13.63 -3.52
C THR A 121 -29.09 -14.17 -2.12
N LEU A 122 -28.14 -13.57 -1.40
CA LEU A 122 -27.88 -13.75 0.03
C LEU A 122 -28.12 -12.40 0.74
N ASP A 123 -29.23 -12.26 1.46
CA ASP A 123 -29.67 -11.00 2.09
C ASP A 123 -29.72 -11.14 3.62
N ALA A 124 -28.68 -10.64 4.28
CA ALA A 124 -28.53 -10.56 5.73
C ALA A 124 -28.61 -9.11 6.25
N ALA A 125 -29.13 -8.18 5.44
CA ALA A 125 -29.11 -6.76 5.78
C ALA A 125 -30.01 -6.43 6.99
N GLY A 126 -29.57 -5.47 7.80
CA GLY A 126 -30.37 -4.83 8.84
C GLY A 126 -30.96 -3.52 8.31
N ARG A 127 -32.27 -3.45 8.09
CA ARG A 127 -32.89 -2.27 7.43
C ARG A 127 -33.62 -1.32 8.37
N ASP A 128 -33.74 -1.69 9.65
CA ASP A 128 -34.41 -0.86 10.65
C ASP A 128 -33.46 0.21 11.20
N ALA A 129 -34.02 1.35 11.62
CA ALA A 129 -33.28 2.55 12.04
C ALA A 129 -32.27 2.33 13.19
N SER A 130 -32.33 1.21 13.92
CA SER A 130 -31.36 0.85 14.97
C SER A 130 -30.45 -0.33 14.62
N SER A 131 -30.58 -0.91 13.44
CA SER A 131 -29.95 -2.18 13.07
C SER A 131 -28.60 -2.01 12.39
N THR A 132 -27.66 -2.91 12.71
CA THR A 132 -26.43 -3.10 11.94
C THR A 132 -26.61 -4.24 10.93
N GLY A 133 -25.74 -4.30 9.94
CA GLY A 133 -25.70 -5.41 8.99
C GLY A 133 -25.42 -6.77 9.65
N GLY A 134 -25.82 -7.84 8.96
CA GLY A 134 -25.61 -9.22 9.40
C GLY A 134 -24.28 -9.82 8.94
N GLN A 135 -24.20 -11.15 8.97
CA GLN A 135 -23.03 -11.92 8.53
C GLN A 135 -23.39 -12.79 7.33
N VAL A 136 -22.57 -12.76 6.28
CA VAL A 136 -22.64 -13.69 5.14
C VAL A 136 -21.30 -14.37 4.95
N HIS A 137 -21.24 -15.68 5.14
CA HIS A 137 -20.03 -16.48 4.94
C HIS A 137 -20.26 -17.48 3.80
N VAL A 138 -19.40 -17.46 2.79
CA VAL A 138 -19.42 -18.38 1.63
C VAL A 138 -18.06 -19.07 1.56
N LEU A 139 -17.98 -20.31 2.01
CA LEU A 139 -16.72 -20.98 2.35
C LEU A 139 -16.62 -22.35 1.69
N GLY A 140 -15.44 -22.69 1.17
CA GLY A 140 -15.14 -24.00 0.60
C GLY A 140 -13.81 -24.04 -0.13
N GLU A 141 -13.40 -25.20 -0.68
CA GLU A 141 -12.12 -25.32 -1.39
C GLU A 141 -12.10 -24.47 -2.67
N ARG A 142 -13.23 -24.34 -3.37
CA ARG A 142 -13.41 -23.48 -4.54
C ARG A 142 -14.75 -22.75 -4.45
N VAL A 143 -14.73 -21.41 -4.41
CA VAL A 143 -15.91 -20.57 -4.20
C VAL A 143 -16.16 -19.63 -5.37
N ALA A 144 -17.31 -19.76 -6.04
CA ALA A 144 -17.67 -18.95 -7.21
C ALA A 144 -18.96 -18.17 -6.96
N LEU A 145 -18.90 -16.86 -7.16
CA LEU A 145 -20.07 -16.01 -7.33
C LEU A 145 -20.18 -15.60 -8.79
N THR A 146 -21.32 -15.84 -9.41
CA THR A 146 -21.50 -15.68 -10.86
C THR A 146 -22.80 -14.94 -11.20
N GLY A 147 -22.98 -14.62 -12.49
CA GLY A 147 -24.18 -13.96 -12.99
C GLY A 147 -24.42 -12.62 -12.29
N ASN A 148 -25.60 -12.46 -11.69
CA ASN A 148 -26.02 -11.24 -10.98
C ASN A 148 -26.15 -11.45 -9.47
N ALA A 149 -25.37 -12.38 -8.90
CA ALA A 149 -25.42 -12.67 -7.48
C ALA A 149 -25.36 -11.40 -6.63
N LEU A 150 -26.21 -11.34 -5.61
CA LEU A 150 -26.25 -10.26 -4.64
C LEU A 150 -25.90 -10.81 -3.26
N VAL A 151 -24.89 -10.24 -2.63
CA VAL A 151 -24.59 -10.45 -1.22
C VAL A 151 -24.80 -9.12 -0.50
N ASP A 152 -25.82 -9.05 0.36
CA ASP A 152 -26.16 -7.82 1.09
C ASP A 152 -26.12 -8.04 2.60
N ALA A 153 -25.10 -7.47 3.24
CA ALA A 153 -24.92 -7.36 4.67
C ALA A 153 -24.95 -5.89 5.11
N SER A 154 -25.65 -5.01 4.39
CA SER A 154 -25.74 -3.58 4.76
C SER A 154 -26.58 -3.38 6.02
N GLY A 155 -26.38 -2.25 6.72
CA GLY A 155 -27.13 -1.90 7.93
C GLY A 155 -27.48 -0.41 8.03
N ALA A 156 -28.57 -0.05 8.70
CA ALA A 156 -28.92 1.37 8.91
C ALA A 156 -27.88 2.11 9.77
N GLN A 157 -27.41 1.47 10.84
CA GLN A 157 -26.51 2.04 11.86
C GLN A 157 -25.06 1.52 11.78
N GLY A 158 -24.72 0.77 10.73
CA GLY A 158 -23.40 0.20 10.52
C GLY A 158 -23.46 -0.99 9.55
N GLY A 159 -22.46 -1.14 8.70
CA GLY A 159 -22.33 -2.30 7.81
C GLY A 159 -22.05 -3.61 8.55
N GLY A 160 -22.35 -4.72 7.89
CA GLY A 160 -22.13 -6.08 8.39
C GLY A 160 -20.81 -6.70 7.92
N GLU A 161 -20.75 -8.02 7.95
CA GLU A 161 -19.57 -8.79 7.55
C GLU A 161 -19.89 -9.72 6.37
N VAL A 162 -19.01 -9.73 5.37
CA VAL A 162 -19.04 -10.69 4.28
C VAL A 162 -17.68 -11.37 4.17
N LEU A 163 -17.65 -12.70 4.27
CA LEU A 163 -16.46 -13.53 4.08
C LEU A 163 -16.69 -14.47 2.91
N ILE A 164 -15.83 -14.42 1.89
CA ILE A 164 -15.89 -15.27 0.70
C ILE A 164 -14.54 -15.95 0.55
N GLY A 165 -14.55 -17.28 0.65
CA GLY A 165 -13.36 -18.12 0.56
C GLY A 165 -12.47 -18.12 1.81
N GLY A 166 -12.40 -17.05 2.60
CA GLY A 166 -11.61 -17.02 3.84
C GLY A 166 -11.86 -15.76 4.65
N ASP A 167 -11.02 -15.54 5.67
CA ASP A 167 -11.01 -14.32 6.49
C ASP A 167 -9.65 -13.60 6.35
N TYR A 168 -9.44 -12.55 7.14
CA TYR A 168 -8.32 -11.62 7.02
C TYR A 168 -6.97 -12.31 6.84
N GLN A 169 -6.32 -12.03 5.69
CA GLN A 169 -5.04 -12.60 5.26
C GLN A 169 -4.95 -14.14 5.33
N GLY A 170 -6.08 -14.84 5.36
CA GLY A 170 -6.13 -16.30 5.56
C GLY A 170 -5.57 -16.77 6.90
N LYS A 171 -5.44 -15.89 7.89
CA LYS A 171 -4.78 -16.18 9.18
C LYS A 171 -5.72 -16.70 10.26
N ASN A 172 -7.02 -16.63 10.05
CA ASN A 172 -8.00 -17.09 11.03
C ASN A 172 -8.16 -18.63 10.94
N PRO A 173 -7.68 -19.41 11.93
CA PRO A 173 -7.76 -20.87 11.88
C PRO A 173 -9.20 -21.41 12.01
N ASP A 174 -10.15 -20.59 12.48
CA ASP A 174 -11.55 -20.98 12.61
C ASP A 174 -12.33 -20.83 11.30
N ILE A 175 -11.76 -20.12 10.31
CA ILE A 175 -12.34 -19.95 8.98
C ILE A 175 -11.48 -20.70 7.96
N PRO A 176 -12.03 -21.71 7.27
CA PRO A 176 -11.30 -22.41 6.22
C PRO A 176 -10.99 -21.46 5.06
N ASN A 177 -9.79 -21.56 4.50
CA ASN A 177 -9.39 -20.85 3.29
C ASN A 177 -9.74 -21.67 2.04
N ALA A 178 -10.23 -20.99 1.01
CA ALA A 178 -10.39 -21.52 -0.32
C ALA A 178 -9.03 -21.66 -1.00
N GLU A 179 -8.90 -22.62 -1.90
CA GLU A 179 -7.81 -22.64 -2.86
C GLU A 179 -8.06 -21.65 -4.00
N ARG A 180 -9.34 -21.45 -4.38
CA ARG A 180 -9.75 -20.51 -5.43
C ARG A 180 -11.01 -19.75 -5.12
N VAL A 181 -11.00 -18.45 -5.42
CA VAL A 181 -12.19 -17.57 -5.40
C VAL A 181 -12.40 -16.94 -6.77
N PHE A 182 -13.63 -17.02 -7.28
CA PHE A 182 -14.05 -16.32 -8.50
C PHE A 182 -15.27 -15.44 -8.22
N VAL A 183 -15.21 -14.17 -8.61
CA VAL A 183 -16.33 -13.22 -8.52
C VAL A 183 -16.52 -12.54 -9.87
N GLY A 184 -17.60 -12.89 -10.56
CA GLY A 184 -17.93 -12.37 -11.89
C GLY A 184 -18.35 -10.90 -11.90
N SER A 185 -18.33 -10.29 -13.09
CA SER A 185 -18.54 -8.85 -13.30
C SER A 185 -19.93 -8.33 -12.92
N GLY A 186 -20.97 -9.17 -12.98
CA GLY A 186 -22.33 -8.81 -12.57
C GLY A 186 -22.61 -8.93 -11.06
N VAL A 187 -21.66 -9.46 -10.27
CA VAL A 187 -21.82 -9.72 -8.84
C VAL A 187 -21.72 -8.42 -8.03
N ARG A 188 -22.64 -8.26 -7.05
CA ARG A 188 -22.62 -7.13 -6.11
C ARG A 188 -22.52 -7.61 -4.68
N ILE A 189 -21.55 -7.08 -3.95
CA ILE A 189 -21.30 -7.37 -2.53
C ILE A 189 -21.42 -6.05 -1.75
N LYS A 190 -22.29 -6.03 -0.74
CA LYS A 190 -22.63 -4.81 0.00
C LYS A 190 -22.52 -5.04 1.49
N ALA A 191 -21.84 -4.12 2.16
CA ALA A 191 -21.76 -4.01 3.61
C ALA A 191 -21.83 -2.52 3.99
N ASP A 192 -22.73 -1.75 3.37
CA ASP A 192 -22.85 -0.32 3.61
C ASP A 192 -23.45 -0.02 4.99
N ALA A 193 -23.05 1.10 5.60
CA ALA A 193 -23.90 1.83 6.54
C ALA A 193 -24.82 2.78 5.76
N ILE A 194 -26.13 2.66 5.95
CA ILE A 194 -27.12 3.39 5.14
C ILE A 194 -27.39 4.79 5.71
N GLU A 195 -27.67 4.89 7.01
CA GLU A 195 -28.03 6.16 7.66
C GLU A 195 -26.85 6.73 8.44
N ARG A 196 -26.34 5.96 9.41
CA ARG A 196 -25.22 6.36 10.29
C ARG A 196 -24.33 5.14 10.55
N GLY A 197 -23.12 5.36 11.02
CA GLY A 197 -22.18 4.31 11.41
C GLY A 197 -21.18 3.99 10.32
N ASN A 198 -20.24 3.11 10.67
CA ASN A 198 -19.15 2.78 9.77
C ASN A 198 -19.60 1.76 8.72
N GLY A 199 -18.98 1.82 7.53
CA GLY A 199 -19.05 0.72 6.58
C GLY A 199 -18.54 -0.58 7.20
N GLY A 200 -19.01 -1.69 6.65
CA GLY A 200 -18.74 -3.03 7.15
C GLY A 200 -17.41 -3.61 6.68
N LYS A 201 -17.27 -4.93 6.82
CA LYS A 201 -16.08 -5.70 6.45
C LYS A 201 -16.42 -6.64 5.30
N VAL A 202 -15.65 -6.62 4.22
CA VAL A 202 -15.78 -7.54 3.08
C VAL A 202 -14.43 -8.18 2.79
N ILE A 203 -14.34 -9.50 2.83
CA ILE A 203 -13.09 -10.23 2.57
C ILE A 203 -13.32 -11.31 1.52
N LEU A 204 -12.51 -11.26 0.47
CA LEU A 204 -12.36 -12.29 -0.54
C LEU A 204 -10.94 -12.84 -0.41
N TRP A 205 -10.81 -14.11 0.00
CA TRP A 205 -9.53 -14.75 0.25
C TRP A 205 -9.42 -16.13 -0.38
N ALA A 206 -8.27 -16.41 -0.98
CA ALA A 206 -7.85 -17.74 -1.38
C ALA A 206 -6.36 -17.96 -1.08
N ASP A 207 -5.96 -19.17 -0.69
CA ASP A 207 -4.55 -19.59 -0.56
C ASP A 207 -3.86 -19.76 -1.93
N GLY A 208 -4.63 -19.97 -3.00
CA GLY A 208 -4.16 -20.01 -4.38
C GLY A 208 -4.48 -18.72 -5.11
N ASP A 209 -5.54 -18.74 -5.92
CA ASP A 209 -5.92 -17.63 -6.81
C ASP A 209 -7.28 -17.00 -6.50
N THR A 210 -7.31 -15.67 -6.51
CA THR A 210 -8.55 -14.86 -6.46
C THR A 210 -8.71 -14.08 -7.76
N ARG A 211 -9.85 -14.25 -8.43
CA ARG A 211 -10.25 -13.46 -9.60
C ARG A 211 -11.48 -12.64 -9.27
N TYR A 212 -11.35 -11.32 -9.30
CA TYR A 212 -12.39 -10.38 -8.88
C TYR A 212 -12.72 -9.36 -9.97
N PHE A 213 -13.98 -9.39 -10.42
CA PHE A 213 -14.52 -8.52 -11.47
C PHE A 213 -15.78 -7.76 -11.07
N GLY A 214 -16.38 -8.11 -9.92
CA GLY A 214 -17.65 -7.56 -9.47
C GLY A 214 -17.53 -6.16 -8.85
N SER A 215 -18.48 -5.82 -7.99
CA SER A 215 -18.47 -4.58 -7.21
C SER A 215 -18.61 -4.84 -5.71
N ILE A 216 -17.78 -4.19 -4.90
CA ILE A 216 -17.87 -4.14 -3.44
C ILE A 216 -18.27 -2.72 -3.02
N SER A 217 -19.22 -2.61 -2.09
CA SER A 217 -19.49 -1.36 -1.37
C SER A 217 -19.51 -1.59 0.13
N ALA A 218 -18.75 -0.78 0.87
CA ALA A 218 -18.78 -0.74 2.33
C ALA A 218 -18.67 0.71 2.79
N ARG A 219 -19.65 1.52 2.41
CA ARG A 219 -19.63 2.97 2.63
C ARG A 219 -20.00 3.34 4.07
N GLY A 220 -19.44 4.45 4.55
CA GLY A 220 -19.88 5.10 5.79
C GLY A 220 -21.27 5.73 5.64
N GLY A 221 -22.01 5.81 6.75
CA GLY A 221 -23.39 6.32 6.77
C GLY A 221 -23.50 7.79 6.36
N ALA A 222 -24.59 8.14 5.68
CA ALA A 222 -24.84 9.49 5.15
C ALA A 222 -24.84 10.60 6.22
N ALA A 223 -25.23 10.27 7.45
CA ALA A 223 -25.28 11.17 8.61
C ALA A 223 -24.05 11.08 9.53
N GLY A 224 -23.02 10.30 9.16
CA GLY A 224 -21.80 10.12 9.95
C GLY A 224 -21.30 8.69 9.98
N GLY A 225 -19.97 8.53 10.06
CA GLY A 225 -19.27 7.25 10.13
C GLY A 225 -18.16 7.16 9.09
N ASN A 226 -17.20 6.27 9.33
CA ASN A 226 -16.09 6.01 8.42
C ASN A 226 -16.46 4.98 7.36
N GLY A 227 -15.69 4.94 6.29
CA GLY A 227 -15.75 3.85 5.31
C GLY A 227 -15.33 2.53 5.94
N GLY A 228 -15.74 1.44 5.31
CA GLY A 228 -15.47 0.08 5.75
C GLY A 228 -14.12 -0.45 5.30
N PHE A 229 -13.94 -1.75 5.47
CA PHE A 229 -12.73 -2.45 5.06
C PHE A 229 -13.06 -3.49 3.98
N ALA A 230 -12.25 -3.52 2.93
CA ALA A 230 -12.28 -4.56 1.91
C ALA A 230 -10.91 -5.24 1.79
N GLU A 231 -10.88 -6.56 1.69
CA GLU A 231 -9.70 -7.32 1.26
C GLU A 231 -10.08 -8.16 0.03
N VAL A 232 -9.25 -8.11 -1.01
CA VAL A 232 -9.40 -8.95 -2.20
C VAL A 232 -8.03 -9.52 -2.54
N SER A 233 -7.77 -10.73 -2.05
CA SER A 233 -6.43 -11.32 -2.11
C SER A 233 -6.51 -12.78 -2.51
N GLY A 234 -5.60 -13.20 -3.40
CA GLY A 234 -5.20 -14.58 -3.53
C GLY A 234 -3.74 -14.65 -3.12
N LYS A 235 -3.42 -15.47 -2.12
CA LYS A 235 -2.07 -15.51 -1.52
C LYS A 235 -0.98 -15.74 -2.56
N GLN A 236 -1.24 -16.55 -3.58
CA GLN A 236 -0.27 -16.75 -4.67
C GLN A 236 -0.51 -15.75 -5.80
N ARG A 237 -1.76 -15.58 -6.24
CA ARG A 237 -2.10 -14.83 -7.45
C ARG A 237 -3.41 -14.06 -7.31
N LEU A 238 -3.44 -12.84 -7.85
CA LEU A 238 -4.60 -11.96 -7.84
C LEU A 238 -4.86 -11.40 -9.23
N ALA A 239 -6.06 -11.62 -9.75
CA ALA A 239 -6.61 -10.85 -10.86
C ALA A 239 -7.69 -9.90 -10.32
N PHE A 240 -7.46 -8.59 -10.42
CA PHE A 240 -8.35 -7.57 -9.89
C PHE A 240 -8.75 -6.61 -11.01
N SER A 241 -10.03 -6.60 -11.35
CA SER A 241 -10.62 -5.64 -12.29
C SER A 241 -12.08 -5.35 -11.96
N GLY A 242 -12.38 -5.25 -10.66
CA GLY A 242 -13.71 -4.92 -10.14
C GLY A 242 -13.74 -3.56 -9.44
N GLN A 243 -14.95 -3.07 -9.16
CA GLN A 243 -15.17 -1.77 -8.52
C GLN A 243 -15.16 -1.89 -6.99
N VAL A 244 -14.63 -0.89 -6.29
CA VAL A 244 -14.64 -0.84 -4.81
C VAL A 244 -14.97 0.58 -4.33
N ASP A 245 -16.07 0.72 -3.58
CA ASP A 245 -16.51 1.98 -2.97
C ASP A 245 -16.54 1.87 -1.45
N LEU A 246 -15.58 2.53 -0.82
CA LEU A 246 -15.38 2.62 0.63
C LEU A 246 -15.51 4.08 1.10
N SER A 247 -16.27 4.88 0.35
CA SER A 247 -16.47 6.30 0.64
C SER A 247 -17.11 6.55 1.99
N ALA A 248 -16.86 7.74 2.54
CA ALA A 248 -17.42 8.20 3.79
C ALA A 248 -17.70 9.70 3.73
N ALA A 249 -18.95 10.09 3.50
CA ALA A 249 -19.29 11.50 3.26
C ALA A 249 -19.01 12.44 4.44
N GLN A 250 -18.90 11.91 5.67
CA GLN A 250 -18.77 12.66 6.92
C GLN A 250 -17.67 12.08 7.83
N GLY A 251 -16.85 11.16 7.32
CA GLY A 251 -15.84 10.43 8.09
C GLY A 251 -14.57 10.19 7.28
N GLN A 252 -13.71 9.33 7.79
CA GLN A 252 -12.52 8.89 7.06
C GLN A 252 -12.89 7.87 6.00
N LEU A 253 -12.21 7.90 4.85
CA LEU A 253 -12.30 6.85 3.85
C LEU A 253 -11.97 5.49 4.46
N GLY A 254 -12.62 4.44 3.94
CA GLY A 254 -12.28 3.07 4.26
C GLY A 254 -10.99 2.62 3.57
N SER A 255 -10.64 1.33 3.71
CA SER A 255 -9.39 0.79 3.18
C SER A 255 -9.59 -0.49 2.37
N LEU A 256 -8.92 -0.56 1.22
CA LEU A 256 -8.77 -1.76 0.40
C LEU A 256 -7.37 -2.36 0.61
N LEU A 257 -7.31 -3.66 0.90
CA LEU A 257 -6.08 -4.44 0.97
C LEU A 257 -6.03 -5.46 -0.18
N LEU A 258 -4.91 -5.48 -0.90
CA LEU A 258 -4.55 -6.51 -1.87
C LEU A 258 -3.24 -7.16 -1.40
N ASP A 259 -3.23 -8.47 -1.12
CA ASP A 259 -2.12 -9.18 -0.45
C ASP A 259 -1.65 -10.50 -1.13
N PRO A 260 -1.19 -10.50 -2.40
CA PRO A 260 -0.58 -11.67 -3.05
C PRO A 260 0.94 -11.81 -2.78
N ASP A 261 1.55 -12.93 -3.20
CA ASP A 261 3.01 -13.12 -3.15
C ASP A 261 3.77 -12.13 -4.04
N ASN A 262 3.24 -11.86 -5.24
CA ASN A 262 3.70 -10.83 -6.16
C ASN A 262 2.50 -10.07 -6.71
N LEU A 263 2.68 -8.77 -6.97
CA LEU A 263 1.60 -7.92 -7.46
C LEU A 263 2.04 -7.20 -8.74
N TYR A 264 1.30 -7.44 -9.82
CA TYR A 264 1.51 -6.80 -11.13
C TYR A 264 0.45 -5.73 -11.36
N ILE A 265 0.87 -4.48 -11.62
CA ILE A 265 -0.01 -3.34 -11.89
C ILE A 265 0.05 -3.00 -13.38
N SER A 266 -1.07 -3.11 -14.11
CA SER A 266 -1.09 -2.91 -15.57
C SER A 266 -2.44 -2.35 -16.07
N ASP A 267 -2.43 -1.58 -17.15
CA ASP A 267 -3.64 -1.08 -17.83
C ASP A 267 -4.22 -2.05 -18.87
N THR A 268 -3.39 -3.01 -19.30
CA THR A 268 -3.66 -3.98 -20.35
C THR A 268 -3.23 -5.36 -19.87
N ASP A 269 -3.76 -6.39 -20.54
CA ASP A 269 -3.34 -7.76 -20.28
C ASP A 269 -1.84 -7.93 -20.60
N PRO A 270 -0.99 -8.28 -19.61
CA PRO A 270 0.44 -8.49 -19.82
C PRO A 270 0.75 -9.61 -20.83
N ALA A 271 -0.20 -10.53 -21.06
CA ALA A 271 -0.13 -11.72 -21.91
C ALA A 271 -1.01 -11.67 -23.17
N ALA A 272 -1.74 -10.56 -23.42
CA ALA A 272 -2.70 -10.38 -24.50
C ALA A 272 -3.97 -11.27 -24.46
N GLY A 273 -4.30 -11.85 -23.30
CA GLY A 273 -5.57 -12.52 -23.02
C GLY A 273 -6.73 -11.58 -22.67
N GLN A 274 -7.87 -12.13 -22.27
CA GLN A 274 -8.93 -11.38 -21.58
C GLN A 274 -8.99 -11.90 -20.13
N LEU A 275 -9.06 -10.97 -19.17
CA LEU A 275 -9.23 -11.25 -17.73
C LEU A 275 -10.36 -12.24 -17.41
N GLU A 276 -11.43 -12.21 -18.21
CA GLU A 276 -12.57 -13.10 -18.09
C GLU A 276 -12.41 -14.26 -19.09
N LEU A 277 -11.70 -15.32 -18.69
CA LEU A 277 -11.62 -16.53 -19.51
C LEU A 277 -13.03 -17.14 -19.67
N VAL A 278 -13.47 -17.29 -20.92
CA VAL A 278 -14.82 -17.71 -21.34
C VAL A 278 -15.18 -19.16 -20.96
N SER A 279 -14.29 -19.92 -20.31
CA SER A 279 -14.42 -21.37 -20.13
C SER A 279 -15.00 -21.83 -18.79
N GLY A 280 -15.17 -20.97 -17.78
CA GLY A 280 -15.78 -21.33 -16.48
C GLY A 280 -15.00 -20.76 -15.28
N PRO A 281 -15.61 -20.72 -14.07
CA PRO A 281 -15.05 -19.99 -12.91
C PRO A 281 -13.72 -20.56 -12.38
N PHE A 282 -13.42 -21.85 -12.64
CA PHE A 282 -12.20 -22.52 -12.13
C PHE A 282 -11.39 -23.26 -13.19
N GLU A 283 -11.68 -23.01 -14.47
CA GLU A 283 -10.88 -23.58 -15.54
C GLU A 283 -9.40 -23.21 -15.35
N ALA A 284 -8.54 -24.19 -15.59
CA ALA A 284 -7.10 -24.03 -15.42
C ALA A 284 -6.62 -22.92 -16.35
N ASN A 285 -6.18 -21.81 -15.75
CA ASN A 285 -5.38 -20.82 -16.43
C ASN A 285 -3.95 -21.00 -15.93
N ASP A 286 -3.12 -21.62 -16.77
CA ASP A 286 -1.72 -21.93 -16.53
C ASP A 286 -0.78 -20.77 -16.90
N HIS A 287 -1.31 -19.65 -17.37
CA HIS A 287 -0.54 -18.44 -17.60
C HIS A 287 -0.39 -17.64 -16.30
N ILE A 288 0.85 -17.49 -15.84
CA ILE A 288 1.21 -16.66 -14.69
C ILE A 288 0.92 -15.17 -14.93
N ASP A 289 0.94 -14.76 -16.20
CA ASP A 289 0.82 -13.36 -16.64
C ASP A 289 -0.65 -12.89 -16.69
N ASP A 290 -1.62 -13.80 -16.53
CA ASP A 290 -3.06 -13.50 -16.55
C ASP A 290 -3.59 -12.95 -15.22
N TYR A 291 -2.71 -12.78 -14.23
CA TYR A 291 -3.04 -12.30 -12.89
C TYR A 291 -2.38 -10.94 -12.66
N TRP A 292 -3.15 -9.89 -12.87
CA TRP A 292 -2.74 -8.52 -12.57
C TRP A 292 -3.88 -7.71 -11.97
N VAL A 293 -3.51 -6.57 -11.39
CA VAL A 293 -4.42 -5.55 -10.90
C VAL A 293 -4.55 -4.47 -11.98
N ASN A 294 -5.77 -4.31 -12.50
CA ASN A 294 -6.07 -3.35 -13.55
C ASN A 294 -6.01 -1.91 -13.02
N THR A 295 -5.13 -1.08 -13.60
CA THR A 295 -4.91 0.30 -13.15
C THR A 295 -6.17 1.15 -13.21
N ALA A 296 -7.05 0.99 -14.21
CA ALA A 296 -8.26 1.79 -14.33
C ALA A 296 -9.24 1.50 -13.18
N THR A 297 -9.37 0.24 -12.77
CA THR A 297 -10.23 -0.12 -11.63
C THR A 297 -9.60 0.22 -10.29
N LEU A 298 -8.27 0.07 -10.15
CA LEU A 298 -7.54 0.45 -8.95
C LEU A 298 -7.60 1.97 -8.72
N ALA A 299 -7.40 2.75 -9.79
CA ALA A 299 -7.51 4.21 -9.78
C ALA A 299 -8.91 4.71 -9.42
N ALA A 300 -9.95 3.93 -9.72
CA ALA A 300 -11.33 4.26 -9.44
C ALA A 300 -11.78 3.87 -8.02
N VAL A 301 -10.92 3.22 -7.22
CA VAL A 301 -11.23 2.89 -5.83
C VAL A 301 -11.49 4.18 -5.06
N THR A 302 -12.63 4.23 -4.38
CA THR A 302 -12.93 5.33 -3.45
C THR A 302 -12.62 4.88 -2.03
N GLY A 303 -11.36 5.04 -1.63
CA GLY A 303 -10.83 4.53 -0.37
C GLY A 303 -9.31 4.65 -0.32
N ASN A 304 -8.73 4.44 0.86
CA ASN A 304 -7.31 4.19 0.99
C ASN A 304 -6.96 2.83 0.35
N VAL A 305 -5.81 2.75 -0.30
CA VAL A 305 -5.36 1.53 -0.99
C VAL A 305 -4.04 1.06 -0.40
N THR A 306 -3.99 -0.21 -0.02
CA THR A 306 -2.76 -0.90 0.39
C THR A 306 -2.49 -2.06 -0.57
N LEU A 307 -1.40 -1.93 -1.30
CA LEU A 307 -0.78 -3.00 -2.09
C LEU A 307 0.27 -3.65 -1.18
N LEU A 308 -0.02 -4.84 -0.65
CA LEU A 308 0.90 -5.61 0.18
C LEU A 308 1.36 -6.81 -0.65
N ALA A 309 2.66 -7.01 -0.85
CA ALA A 309 3.16 -8.17 -1.57
C ALA A 309 4.20 -8.90 -0.74
N GLY A 310 4.08 -10.23 -0.67
CA GLY A 310 5.05 -11.07 0.04
C GLY A 310 6.49 -10.95 -0.50
N ASN A 311 6.64 -10.67 -1.79
CA ASN A 311 7.90 -10.47 -2.49
C ASN A 311 7.89 -9.12 -3.22
N ASP A 312 7.42 -9.06 -4.45
CA ASP A 312 7.60 -7.89 -5.31
C ASP A 312 6.28 -7.20 -5.69
N VAL A 313 6.30 -5.87 -5.76
CA VAL A 313 5.29 -5.08 -6.48
C VAL A 313 5.93 -4.55 -7.76
N ILE A 314 5.30 -4.84 -8.90
CA ILE A 314 5.80 -4.50 -10.24
C ILE A 314 4.77 -3.64 -10.98
N PHE A 315 5.17 -2.41 -11.32
CA PHE A 315 4.39 -1.56 -12.21
C PHE A 315 4.80 -1.79 -13.66
N LEU A 316 3.81 -2.02 -14.51
CA LEU A 316 3.91 -2.17 -15.98
C LEU A 316 3.14 -1.06 -16.71
N SER A 317 2.52 -0.16 -15.95
CA SER A 317 1.78 1.00 -16.43
C SER A 317 1.75 2.08 -15.36
N ASP A 318 1.49 3.32 -15.77
CA ASP A 318 1.27 4.42 -14.84
C ASP A 318 0.00 4.19 -14.01
N LEU A 319 0.02 4.63 -12.75
CA LEU A 319 -1.15 4.62 -11.87
C LEU A 319 -1.57 6.05 -11.55
N SER A 320 -2.69 6.49 -12.13
CA SER A 320 -3.28 7.80 -11.86
C SER A 320 -4.53 7.63 -10.99
N MET A 321 -4.38 7.77 -9.67
CA MET A 321 -5.48 7.69 -8.72
C MET A 321 -6.49 8.82 -8.96
N ALA A 322 -7.78 8.53 -8.83
CA ALA A 322 -8.80 9.56 -8.82
C ALA A 322 -8.64 10.44 -7.56
N ALA A 323 -8.75 11.76 -7.73
CA ALA A 323 -8.64 12.71 -6.63
C ALA A 323 -9.81 12.53 -5.63
N GLN A 324 -9.51 12.20 -4.37
CA GLN A 324 -10.50 12.25 -3.27
C GLN A 324 -10.07 13.18 -2.13
N GLY A 325 -8.96 13.92 -2.32
CA GLY A 325 -8.42 14.92 -1.42
C GLY A 325 -7.11 14.50 -0.76
N ALA A 326 -6.44 15.46 -0.13
CA ALA A 326 -5.14 15.26 0.53
C ALA A 326 -5.13 14.25 1.70
N ALA A 327 -6.30 13.69 2.08
CA ALA A 327 -6.41 12.69 3.13
C ALA A 327 -6.23 11.25 2.62
N ASP A 328 -6.18 11.05 1.31
CA ASP A 328 -6.05 9.74 0.70
C ASP A 328 -4.63 9.20 0.88
N THR A 329 -4.52 7.88 1.06
CA THR A 329 -3.23 7.20 1.14
C THR A 329 -3.17 6.06 0.14
N LEU A 330 -2.11 6.04 -0.67
CA LEU A 330 -1.66 4.85 -1.38
C LEU A 330 -0.43 4.29 -0.67
N THR A 331 -0.55 3.07 -0.15
CA THR A 331 0.56 2.33 0.45
C THR A 331 0.97 1.20 -0.48
N VAL A 332 2.26 1.10 -0.78
CA VAL A 332 2.87 0.02 -1.54
C VAL A 332 3.92 -0.63 -0.65
N ASP A 333 3.71 -1.87 -0.24
CA ASP A 333 4.58 -2.60 0.69
C ASP A 333 4.98 -3.93 0.05
N ALA A 334 6.27 -4.11 -0.21
CA ALA A 334 6.84 -5.27 -0.87
C ALA A 334 7.91 -5.91 0.02
N GLY A 335 7.79 -7.21 0.29
CA GLY A 335 8.76 -7.95 1.10
C GLY A 335 10.19 -7.95 0.53
N ASN A 336 10.34 -7.76 -0.78
CA ASN A 336 11.62 -7.70 -1.48
C ASN A 336 11.83 -6.40 -2.27
N ALA A 337 11.10 -6.17 -3.37
CA ALA A 337 11.34 -5.01 -4.24
C ALA A 337 10.05 -4.31 -4.72
N ILE A 338 10.13 -3.00 -4.91
CA ILE A 338 9.16 -2.24 -5.70
C ILE A 338 9.84 -1.85 -7.02
N THR A 339 9.36 -2.41 -8.12
CA THR A 339 9.90 -2.15 -9.47
C THR A 339 8.92 -1.30 -10.26
N MET A 340 9.28 -0.05 -10.52
CA MET A 340 8.40 0.91 -11.20
C MET A 340 8.55 0.87 -12.73
N ASN A 341 9.65 0.32 -13.29
CA ASN A 341 9.92 0.23 -14.74
C ASN A 341 9.79 1.55 -15.53
N GLY A 342 10.01 2.70 -14.89
CA GLY A 342 9.83 4.01 -15.50
C GLY A 342 8.39 4.55 -15.42
N HIS A 343 7.48 3.82 -14.78
CA HIS A 343 6.10 4.24 -14.56
C HIS A 343 5.93 5.12 -13.32
N GLY A 344 4.98 6.03 -13.43
CA GLY A 344 4.67 7.03 -12.43
C GLY A 344 3.44 6.73 -11.58
N ILE A 345 3.35 7.41 -10.44
CA ILE A 345 2.11 7.52 -9.66
C ILE A 345 1.65 8.96 -9.69
N THR A 346 0.40 9.20 -10.03
CA THR A 346 -0.26 10.49 -9.87
C THR A 346 -1.39 10.37 -8.85
N THR A 347 -1.34 11.19 -7.81
CA THR A 347 -2.38 11.25 -6.77
C THR A 347 -2.35 12.62 -6.08
N ASP A 348 -3.48 13.06 -5.54
CA ASP A 348 -3.56 14.24 -4.67
C ASP A 348 -3.30 13.92 -3.18
N GLY A 349 -3.36 12.64 -2.81
CA GLY A 349 -3.04 12.12 -1.49
C GLY A 349 -1.55 11.87 -1.26
N SER A 350 -1.22 11.24 -0.13
CA SER A 350 0.14 10.80 0.18
C SER A 350 0.43 9.42 -0.40
N VAL A 351 1.71 9.17 -0.72
CA VAL A 351 2.21 7.87 -1.18
C VAL A 351 3.27 7.38 -0.20
N SER A 352 3.14 6.13 0.26
CA SER A 352 4.17 5.45 1.05
C SER A 352 4.61 4.18 0.33
N MET A 353 5.91 4.03 0.14
CA MET A 353 6.54 2.84 -0.43
C MET A 353 7.45 2.18 0.61
N THR A 354 7.27 0.89 0.84
CA THR A 354 8.16 0.06 1.67
C THR A 354 8.68 -1.10 0.83
N ALA A 355 9.99 -1.27 0.77
CA ALA A 355 10.63 -2.38 0.07
C ALA A 355 11.72 -3.02 0.93
N GLY A 356 11.90 -4.33 0.79
CA GLY A 356 13.02 -5.07 1.34
C GLY A 356 14.36 -4.76 0.64
N ALA A 357 15.26 -5.74 0.66
CA ALA A 357 16.62 -5.61 0.14
C ALA A 357 16.70 -5.36 -1.39
N GLY A 358 15.63 -5.68 -2.12
CA GLY A 358 15.56 -5.47 -3.57
C GLY A 358 15.42 -4.00 -3.98
N GLY A 359 15.01 -3.12 -3.06
CA GLY A 359 15.00 -1.68 -3.30
C GLY A 359 13.72 -1.15 -3.94
N VAL A 360 13.71 0.17 -4.20
CA VAL A 360 12.68 0.84 -5.02
C VAL A 360 13.35 1.36 -6.28
N THR A 361 12.98 0.83 -7.45
CA THR A 361 13.74 1.08 -8.69
C THR A 361 12.91 1.65 -9.82
N GLY A 362 13.55 2.52 -10.60
CA GLY A 362 12.99 3.04 -11.84
C GLY A 362 11.74 3.91 -11.68
N ILE A 363 11.63 4.66 -10.58
CA ILE A 363 10.47 5.55 -10.35
C ILE A 363 10.29 6.49 -11.55
N GLY A 364 9.13 6.42 -12.21
CA GLY A 364 8.79 7.27 -13.35
C GLY A 364 8.45 8.70 -12.95
N THR A 365 7.67 9.38 -13.79
CA THR A 365 7.19 10.72 -13.44
C THR A 365 6.08 10.61 -12.40
N SER A 366 6.35 10.97 -11.15
CA SER A 366 5.40 10.85 -10.05
C SER A 366 5.00 12.23 -9.55
N SER A 367 3.70 12.50 -9.56
CA SER A 367 3.10 13.75 -9.06
C SER A 367 2.26 13.40 -7.83
N VAL A 368 2.78 13.71 -6.65
CA VAL A 368 2.16 13.42 -5.36
C VAL A 368 1.81 14.75 -4.70
N GLY A 369 0.52 14.98 -4.45
CA GLY A 369 0.03 16.27 -3.96
C GLY A 369 0.56 16.68 -2.58
N VAL A 370 1.01 15.72 -1.77
CA VAL A 370 1.44 15.93 -0.38
C VAL A 370 2.83 15.35 -0.13
N ASP A 371 2.92 14.26 0.63
CA ASP A 371 4.16 13.62 1.04
C ASP A 371 4.35 12.34 0.24
N PHE A 372 5.57 12.14 -0.24
CA PHE A 372 6.02 10.88 -0.80
C PHE A 372 7.10 10.29 0.13
N THR A 373 6.77 9.20 0.79
CA THR A 373 7.68 8.50 1.71
C THR A 373 8.16 7.19 1.09
N ILE A 374 9.46 6.91 1.19
CA ILE A 374 10.10 5.68 0.72
C ILE A 374 10.96 5.09 1.84
N ASN A 375 10.65 3.87 2.27
CA ASN A 375 11.43 3.08 3.21
C ASN A 375 11.99 1.84 2.50
N SER A 376 13.29 1.82 2.23
CA SER A 376 13.92 0.79 1.42
C SER A 376 15.05 0.08 2.15
N GLY A 377 15.00 -1.24 2.20
CA GLY A 377 16.14 -2.07 2.60
C GLY A 377 17.23 -2.16 1.52
N GLY A 378 16.99 -1.62 0.33
CA GLY A 378 17.89 -1.59 -0.81
C GLY A 378 18.17 -0.17 -1.30
N ALA A 379 18.53 -0.04 -2.57
CA ALA A 379 18.75 1.24 -3.22
C ALA A 379 17.42 1.87 -3.69
N VAL A 380 17.40 3.20 -3.79
CA VAL A 380 16.30 3.96 -4.40
C VAL A 380 16.79 4.62 -5.68
N SER A 381 16.08 4.42 -6.79
CA SER A 381 16.43 5.03 -8.08
C SER A 381 15.21 5.50 -8.87
N GLN A 382 15.42 6.54 -9.67
CA GLN A 382 14.38 7.09 -10.56
C GLN A 382 14.76 6.99 -12.05
N SER A 383 13.74 7.14 -12.88
CA SER A 383 13.82 7.28 -14.34
C SER A 383 13.00 8.48 -14.84
N GLY A 384 12.02 8.96 -14.08
CA GLY A 384 11.29 10.21 -14.31
C GLY A 384 11.43 11.20 -13.16
N ALA A 385 10.77 12.36 -13.26
CA ALA A 385 10.80 13.39 -12.23
C ALA A 385 9.83 13.08 -11.08
N ILE A 386 10.23 13.42 -9.86
CA ILE A 386 9.36 13.39 -8.69
C ILE A 386 8.91 14.82 -8.39
N GLU A 387 7.60 15.03 -8.35
CA GLU A 387 6.95 16.30 -8.04
C GLU A 387 6.09 16.10 -6.78
N THR A 388 6.55 16.64 -5.65
CA THR A 388 5.90 16.44 -4.34
C THR A 388 6.21 17.60 -3.40
N LEU A 389 5.39 17.83 -2.37
CA LEU A 389 5.71 18.85 -1.37
C LEU A 389 6.91 18.43 -0.54
N ALA A 390 6.85 17.22 0.02
CA ALA A 390 7.94 16.61 0.76
C ALA A 390 8.27 15.22 0.21
N LEU A 391 9.57 14.93 0.12
CA LEU A 391 10.12 13.62 -0.22
C LEU A 391 10.95 13.13 0.96
N ASN A 392 10.49 12.05 1.60
CA ASN A 392 11.14 11.46 2.77
C ASN A 392 11.67 10.07 2.40
N ILE A 393 12.97 9.83 2.47
CA ILE A 393 13.58 8.57 2.05
C ILE A 393 14.49 8.01 3.14
N THR A 394 14.29 6.74 3.47
CA THR A 394 15.26 5.93 4.21
C THR A 394 15.71 4.78 3.31
N ALA A 395 17.01 4.61 3.11
CA ALA A 395 17.59 3.57 2.26
C ALA A 395 18.83 2.91 2.89
N VAL A 396 19.26 1.77 2.32
CA VAL A 396 20.53 1.11 2.67
C VAL A 396 21.46 1.03 1.46
N GLY A 397 20.92 0.99 0.24
CA GLY A 397 21.69 0.78 -0.99
C GLY A 397 22.08 2.06 -1.76
N GLY A 398 21.88 3.23 -1.17
CA GLY A 398 21.99 4.53 -1.85
C GLY A 398 20.65 5.07 -2.36
N ILE A 399 20.66 6.35 -2.70
CA ILE A 399 19.52 7.12 -3.21
C ILE A 399 20.03 7.90 -4.43
N VAL A 400 19.60 7.53 -5.64
CA VAL A 400 20.07 8.15 -6.89
C VAL A 400 18.88 8.72 -7.67
N LEU A 401 18.73 10.04 -7.55
CA LEU A 401 17.53 10.79 -7.94
C LEU A 401 17.89 11.99 -8.83
N ASN A 402 18.41 11.70 -10.03
CA ASN A 402 19.09 12.69 -10.89
C ASN A 402 18.23 13.28 -12.03
N ALA A 403 16.91 13.05 -12.07
CA ALA A 403 16.06 13.79 -13.02
C ALA A 403 15.70 15.17 -12.45
N ALA A 404 15.03 15.99 -13.25
CA ALA A 404 14.62 17.34 -12.85
C ALA A 404 13.43 17.30 -11.88
N ASN A 405 13.68 16.96 -10.62
CA ASN A 405 12.64 16.87 -9.59
C ASN A 405 12.09 18.26 -9.24
N GLN A 406 10.87 18.30 -8.69
CA GLN A 406 10.24 19.50 -8.14
C GLN A 406 9.75 19.20 -6.72
N VAL A 407 10.70 19.19 -5.79
CA VAL A 407 10.49 18.88 -4.38
C VAL A 407 10.78 20.10 -3.52
N GLY A 408 9.87 20.41 -2.59
CA GLY A 408 10.05 21.50 -1.64
C GLY A 408 10.94 21.14 -0.45
N SER A 409 10.75 19.94 0.11
CA SER A 409 11.53 19.40 1.23
C SER A 409 12.06 18.01 0.93
N PHE A 410 13.36 17.78 1.15
CA PHE A 410 14.01 16.48 0.97
C PHE A 410 14.65 16.02 2.29
N ASP A 411 14.08 14.98 2.90
CA ASP A 411 14.65 14.32 4.07
C ASP A 411 15.19 12.96 3.64
N ALA A 412 16.51 12.77 3.69
CA ALA A 412 17.15 11.58 3.16
C ALA A 412 18.13 10.96 4.16
N THR A 413 17.87 9.70 4.49
CA THR A 413 18.75 8.86 5.27
C THR A 413 19.23 7.69 4.42
N ASN A 414 20.55 7.50 4.31
CA ASN A 414 21.08 6.24 3.83
C ASN A 414 22.23 5.71 4.71
N THR A 415 22.15 4.40 4.96
CA THR A 415 22.97 3.72 5.97
C THR A 415 24.01 2.77 5.39
N GLY A 416 23.99 2.51 4.08
CA GLY A 416 25.02 1.72 3.40
C GLY A 416 25.86 2.55 2.43
N ALA A 417 26.78 1.86 1.74
CA ALA A 417 27.88 2.50 1.00
C ALA A 417 27.47 3.19 -0.31
N GLY A 418 26.18 3.17 -0.68
CA GLY A 418 25.69 3.91 -1.83
C GLY A 418 25.54 5.41 -1.55
N ASP A 419 25.66 6.22 -2.60
CA ASP A 419 25.57 7.68 -2.49
C ASP A 419 24.14 8.17 -2.26
N ILE A 420 24.00 9.41 -1.80
CA ILE A 420 22.80 10.23 -2.00
C ILE A 420 23.11 11.22 -3.13
N GLN A 421 22.41 11.10 -4.24
CA GLN A 421 22.47 12.04 -5.36
C GLN A 421 21.06 12.55 -5.64
N PHE A 422 20.88 13.87 -5.63
CA PHE A 422 19.57 14.49 -5.82
C PHE A 422 19.68 15.74 -6.68
N THR A 423 19.02 15.71 -7.83
CA THR A 423 18.84 16.89 -8.68
C THR A 423 17.42 17.42 -8.51
N ASN A 424 17.29 18.72 -8.29
CA ASN A 424 16.01 19.39 -8.05
C ASN A 424 15.94 20.74 -8.77
N THR A 425 14.73 21.13 -9.15
CA THR A 425 14.45 22.34 -9.91
C THR A 425 13.49 23.30 -9.21
N ALA A 426 13.14 23.02 -7.95
CA ALA A 426 12.32 23.92 -7.15
C ALA A 426 13.06 25.23 -6.85
N THR A 427 12.29 26.31 -6.70
CA THR A 427 12.84 27.64 -6.39
C THR A 427 13.63 27.67 -5.08
N THR A 428 13.22 26.85 -4.12
CA THR A 428 13.92 26.61 -2.86
C THR A 428 13.76 25.13 -2.53
N LEU A 429 14.86 24.51 -2.11
CA LEU A 429 14.88 23.19 -1.52
C LEU A 429 15.34 23.31 -0.07
N THR A 430 14.54 22.82 0.87
CA THR A 430 15.01 22.53 2.23
C THR A 430 15.46 21.07 2.28
N ALA A 431 16.68 20.79 2.76
CA ALA A 431 17.22 19.43 2.79
C ALA A 431 17.79 19.04 4.15
N THR A 432 17.39 17.89 4.68
CA THR A 432 17.97 17.24 5.87
C THR A 432 18.57 15.92 5.43
N ILE A 433 19.85 15.67 5.75
CA ILE A 433 20.60 14.54 5.18
C ILE A 433 21.32 13.76 6.29
N SER A 434 21.25 12.43 6.21
CA SER A 434 21.99 11.52 7.07
C SER A 434 22.62 10.39 6.25
N GLN A 435 23.91 10.54 5.92
CA GLN A 435 24.75 9.48 5.34
C GLN A 435 25.68 8.88 6.38
N SER A 436 25.45 7.61 6.69
CA SER A 436 26.25 6.87 7.68
C SER A 436 26.89 5.60 7.13
N GLY A 437 26.92 5.43 5.81
CA GLY A 437 27.48 4.24 5.16
C GLY A 437 28.76 4.50 4.36
N GLY A 438 29.27 5.73 4.37
CA GLY A 438 30.48 6.14 3.66
C GLY A 438 30.28 6.49 2.17
N GLY A 439 29.05 6.50 1.67
CA GLY A 439 28.73 7.03 0.34
C GLY A 439 28.68 8.56 0.32
N ASP A 440 28.88 9.14 -0.85
CA ASP A 440 28.94 10.59 -1.03
C ASP A 440 27.54 11.23 -1.01
N VAL A 441 27.47 12.54 -0.80
CA VAL A 441 26.27 13.35 -0.96
C VAL A 441 26.49 14.37 -2.08
N VAL A 442 25.61 14.35 -3.08
CA VAL A 442 25.58 15.34 -4.17
C VAL A 442 24.17 15.90 -4.26
N ILE A 443 24.01 17.20 -3.97
CA ILE A 443 22.72 17.91 -4.10
C ILE A 443 22.88 19.05 -5.10
N ASP A 444 22.10 19.00 -6.18
CA ASP A 444 22.03 20.02 -7.21
C ASP A 444 20.63 20.65 -7.24
N ASN A 445 20.49 21.94 -6.88
CA ASN A 445 19.22 22.65 -6.96
C ASN A 445 19.27 23.87 -7.90
N THR A 446 18.34 24.00 -8.85
CA THR A 446 18.23 25.19 -9.72
C THR A 446 17.58 26.39 -9.02
N GLY A 447 17.70 26.48 -7.71
CA GLY A 447 17.19 27.54 -6.85
C GLY A 447 18.04 27.68 -5.58
N ALA A 448 17.47 28.25 -4.52
CA ALA A 448 18.14 28.30 -3.22
C ALA A 448 18.17 26.91 -2.56
N LEU A 449 19.22 26.63 -1.78
CA LEU A 449 19.38 25.41 -1.01
C LEU A 449 19.51 25.79 0.47
N GLU A 450 18.59 25.35 1.30
CA GLU A 450 18.61 25.54 2.75
C GLU A 450 18.80 24.18 3.44
N LEU A 451 19.89 24.02 4.17
CA LEU A 451 20.21 22.76 4.84
C LEU A 451 19.69 22.75 6.27
N GLY A 452 18.94 21.71 6.62
CA GLY A 452 18.75 21.29 8.01
C GLY A 452 20.01 20.65 8.58
N THR A 453 19.83 19.78 9.58
CA THR A 453 20.94 18.95 10.06
C THR A 453 21.44 18.06 8.92
N THR A 454 22.75 18.09 8.68
CA THR A 454 23.38 17.29 7.62
C THR A 454 24.56 16.53 8.19
N THR A 455 24.52 15.21 8.12
CA THR A 455 25.61 14.34 8.55
C THR A 455 26.10 13.52 7.37
N VAL A 456 27.40 13.57 7.09
CA VAL A 456 28.08 12.71 6.11
C VAL A 456 29.28 12.07 6.81
N SER A 457 29.13 10.82 7.20
CA SER A 457 30.09 10.08 8.03
C SER A 457 30.95 9.12 7.21
N ASP A 458 31.88 8.44 7.88
CA ASP A 458 32.71 7.35 7.34
C ASP A 458 33.53 7.71 6.09
N GLY A 459 33.86 9.00 5.96
CA GLY A 459 34.74 9.53 4.91
C GLY A 459 34.05 9.92 3.61
N GLY A 460 32.71 9.89 3.55
CA GLY A 460 31.96 10.39 2.40
C GLY A 460 32.12 11.89 2.20
N ASP A 461 32.14 12.32 0.94
CA ASP A 461 32.26 13.72 0.54
C ASP A 461 30.87 14.40 0.41
N LEU A 462 30.83 15.72 0.60
CA LEU A 462 29.64 16.54 0.38
C LEU A 462 29.86 17.49 -0.80
N THR A 463 29.00 17.44 -1.82
CA THR A 463 28.98 18.38 -2.94
C THR A 463 27.62 19.06 -3.04
N LEU A 464 27.62 20.39 -2.99
CA LEU A 464 26.41 21.20 -3.06
C LEU A 464 26.50 22.22 -4.19
N THR A 465 25.56 22.13 -5.13
CA THR A 465 25.38 23.10 -6.20
C THR A 465 24.02 23.76 -6.09
N ALA A 466 24.00 25.09 -6.06
CA ALA A 466 22.81 25.89 -6.10
C ALA A 466 22.97 27.04 -7.11
N THR A 467 21.90 27.36 -7.84
CA THR A 467 21.85 28.61 -8.63
C THR A 467 21.22 29.77 -7.85
N GLY A 468 20.77 29.50 -6.62
CA GLY A 468 20.44 30.47 -5.57
C GLY A 468 21.44 30.42 -4.41
N ALA A 469 21.08 31.02 -3.28
CA ALA A 469 21.92 31.00 -2.08
C ALA A 469 22.00 29.59 -1.47
N ILE A 470 23.14 29.27 -0.86
CA ILE A 470 23.30 28.10 0.01
C ILE A 470 23.27 28.61 1.45
N SER A 471 22.29 28.17 2.25
CA SER A 471 22.15 28.53 3.66
C SER A 471 21.90 27.31 4.53
N GLN A 472 21.87 27.50 5.85
CA GLN A 472 21.58 26.44 6.80
C GLN A 472 20.68 26.90 7.95
N THR A 473 19.94 25.96 8.52
CA THR A 473 19.15 26.07 9.75
C THR A 473 19.58 25.07 10.83
N GLY A 474 20.40 24.07 10.47
CA GLY A 474 20.99 23.10 11.39
C GLY A 474 22.50 22.95 11.17
N ALA A 475 23.17 22.30 12.12
CA ALA A 475 24.61 22.04 12.02
C ALA A 475 24.93 20.98 10.95
N LEU A 476 26.08 21.13 10.30
CA LEU A 476 26.66 20.14 9.40
C LEU A 476 27.79 19.37 10.08
N THR A 477 27.89 18.06 9.85
CA THR A 477 29.02 17.22 10.30
C THR A 477 29.48 16.38 9.13
N ILE A 478 30.62 16.73 8.54
CA ILE A 478 31.14 16.15 7.29
C ILE A 478 32.52 15.57 7.55
N ALA A 479 32.66 14.24 7.42
CA ALA A 479 33.92 13.56 7.63
C ALA A 479 34.89 13.73 6.45
N GLY A 480 34.37 13.71 5.21
CA GLY A 480 35.13 13.90 3.99
C GLY A 480 35.31 15.37 3.61
N THR A 481 35.62 15.60 2.34
CA THR A 481 35.72 16.93 1.74
C THR A 481 34.34 17.55 1.50
N THR A 482 34.30 18.88 1.41
CA THR A 482 33.09 19.63 1.08
C THR A 482 33.34 20.50 -0.15
N THR A 483 32.46 20.48 -1.14
CA THR A 483 32.51 21.35 -2.32
C THR A 483 31.24 22.18 -2.43
N LEU A 484 31.38 23.50 -2.54
CA LEU A 484 30.26 24.45 -2.58
C LEU A 484 30.27 25.26 -3.87
N ALA A 485 29.10 25.40 -4.50
CA ALA A 485 28.89 26.22 -5.69
C ALA A 485 27.54 26.95 -5.61
N ALA A 486 27.54 28.26 -5.30
CA ALA A 486 26.32 29.09 -5.26
C ALA A 486 26.22 30.08 -6.44
N GLY A 487 27.15 30.00 -7.40
CA GLY A 487 27.26 30.96 -8.50
C GLY A 487 27.48 32.38 -7.98
N ALA A 488 26.61 33.33 -8.36
CA ALA A 488 26.68 34.72 -7.93
C ALA A 488 25.92 35.00 -6.61
N ASN A 489 25.51 33.95 -5.87
CA ASN A 489 24.72 34.07 -4.65
C ASN A 489 25.55 33.77 -3.40
N SER A 490 25.01 34.10 -2.25
CA SER A 490 25.70 33.93 -0.97
C SER A 490 25.77 32.47 -0.53
N ILE A 491 26.82 32.16 0.22
CA ILE A 491 26.98 30.94 1.00
C ILE A 491 26.99 31.33 2.48
N THR A 492 26.06 30.83 3.28
CA THR A 492 25.97 31.12 4.72
C THR A 492 25.83 29.83 5.49
N LEU A 493 26.97 29.29 5.90
CA LEU A 493 27.09 28.09 6.71
C LEU A 493 27.70 28.43 8.09
N ASP A 494 26.95 29.15 8.91
CA ASP A 494 27.51 29.88 10.06
C ASP A 494 27.03 29.40 11.45
N ASP A 495 26.43 28.21 11.56
CA ASP A 495 26.18 27.58 12.87
C ASP A 495 27.50 27.20 13.54
N THR A 496 27.60 27.47 14.84
CA THR A 496 28.80 27.19 15.63
C THR A 496 29.07 25.71 15.86
N GLY A 497 28.08 24.85 15.63
CA GLY A 497 28.18 23.40 15.74
C GLY A 497 28.59 22.70 14.44
N ASN A 498 28.80 23.43 13.34
CA ASN A 498 29.35 22.87 12.11
C ASN A 498 30.70 22.19 12.37
N ASP A 499 30.96 21.06 11.71
CA ASP A 499 32.18 20.27 11.81
C ASP A 499 32.59 19.73 10.44
N PHE A 500 33.57 20.38 9.81
CA PHE A 500 34.14 20.01 8.51
C PHE A 500 35.49 19.34 8.71
N GLY A 501 35.52 18.00 8.69
CA GLY A 501 36.72 17.19 8.92
C GLY A 501 37.71 17.17 7.75
N GLY A 502 37.27 17.49 6.53
CA GLY A 502 38.09 17.55 5.32
C GLY A 502 38.27 18.95 4.74
N LEU A 503 38.91 19.02 3.57
CA LEU A 503 39.05 20.28 2.83
C LEU A 503 37.68 20.78 2.36
N LEU A 504 37.36 22.03 2.68
CA LEU A 504 36.21 22.75 2.14
C LEU A 504 36.65 23.60 0.94
N THR A 505 36.12 23.30 -0.25
CA THR A 505 36.39 24.00 -1.50
C THR A 505 35.20 24.84 -1.93
N ILE A 506 35.41 26.15 -2.06
CA ILE A 506 34.43 27.08 -2.63
C ILE A 506 34.76 27.27 -4.10
N THR A 507 33.90 26.75 -4.97
CA THR A 507 34.06 26.88 -6.43
C THR A 507 33.44 28.17 -6.96
N SER A 508 32.37 28.64 -6.33
CA SER A 508 31.74 29.92 -6.63
C SER A 508 30.83 30.38 -5.48
N GLY A 509 30.85 31.67 -5.19
CA GLY A 509 29.92 32.33 -4.28
C GLY A 509 30.12 33.85 -4.28
N ALA A 510 29.11 34.61 -3.89
CA ALA A 510 29.24 36.04 -3.62
C ALA A 510 29.75 36.27 -2.19
N ALA A 511 28.87 36.68 -1.28
CA ALA A 511 29.23 36.76 0.14
C ALA A 511 29.31 35.35 0.75
N VAL A 512 30.37 35.09 1.52
CA VAL A 512 30.59 33.80 2.17
C VAL A 512 30.71 34.00 3.68
N ALA A 513 29.95 33.24 4.45
CA ALA A 513 30.10 33.15 5.90
C ALA A 513 30.19 31.68 6.29
N LEU A 514 31.34 31.23 6.79
CA LEU A 514 31.58 29.88 7.26
C LEU A 514 31.97 29.89 8.73
N LYS A 515 31.37 29.01 9.53
CA LYS A 515 31.85 28.67 10.87
C LYS A 515 32.11 27.18 10.96
N ASP A 516 33.12 26.84 11.74
CA ASP A 516 33.48 25.49 12.10
C ASP A 516 33.83 25.41 13.59
N GLN A 517 33.41 24.34 14.26
CA GLN A 517 33.61 24.14 15.70
C GLN A 517 35.06 23.84 16.06
N ASN A 518 35.86 23.35 15.12
CA ASN A 518 37.24 22.97 15.31
C ASN A 518 38.16 23.63 14.27
N ALA A 519 39.14 22.90 13.73
CA ALA A 519 40.05 23.42 12.75
C ALA A 519 39.41 23.39 11.35
N LEU A 520 39.52 24.48 10.62
CA LEU A 520 38.91 24.62 9.32
C LEU A 520 39.99 24.78 8.24
N THR A 521 39.89 23.99 7.17
CA THR A 521 40.73 24.14 5.97
C THR A 521 39.87 24.53 4.79
N VAL A 522 40.12 25.71 4.22
CA VAL A 522 39.33 26.27 3.11
C VAL A 522 40.23 26.57 1.92
N MET A 523 39.77 26.19 0.73
CA MET A 523 40.27 26.66 -0.54
C MET A 523 39.15 27.37 -1.29
N SER A 524 39.41 28.57 -1.81
CA SER A 524 38.49 29.26 -2.72
C SER A 524 39.08 29.33 -4.12
N THR A 525 38.24 29.17 -5.14
CA THR A 525 38.63 29.47 -6.54
C THR A 525 38.07 30.81 -7.03
N SER A 526 36.97 31.29 -6.44
CA SER A 526 36.45 32.65 -6.64
C SER A 526 35.34 32.92 -5.62
N THR A 527 35.46 34.02 -4.89
CA THR A 527 34.37 34.64 -4.12
C THR A 527 34.26 36.10 -4.50
N THR A 528 33.11 36.55 -5.01
CA THR A 528 32.95 37.91 -5.53
C THR A 528 32.43 38.92 -4.51
N GLY A 529 32.16 38.47 -3.28
CA GLY A 529 31.73 39.31 -2.16
C GLY A 529 32.53 38.99 -0.90
N VAL A 530 32.25 39.75 0.17
CA VAL A 530 32.95 39.59 1.46
C VAL A 530 32.90 38.15 1.96
N ALA A 531 34.06 37.60 2.29
CA ALA A 531 34.22 36.29 2.91
C ALA A 531 34.59 36.43 4.40
N VAL A 532 33.85 35.74 5.26
CA VAL A 532 34.10 35.63 6.71
C VAL A 532 34.26 34.16 7.08
N LEU A 533 35.45 33.77 7.49
CA LEU A 533 35.80 32.40 7.86
C LEU A 533 36.11 32.34 9.35
N THR A 534 35.37 31.55 10.11
CA THR A 534 35.56 31.38 11.55
C THR A 534 35.88 29.93 11.90
N ALA A 535 36.97 29.69 12.64
CA ALA A 535 37.35 28.38 13.13
C ALA A 535 37.43 28.37 14.67
N GLY A 536 36.92 27.30 15.28
CA GLY A 536 37.12 27.00 16.70
C GLY A 536 38.57 26.63 17.06
N GLY A 537 39.40 26.32 16.06
CA GLY A 537 40.82 25.99 16.16
C GLY A 537 41.66 26.70 15.10
N ASP A 538 42.62 25.97 14.53
CA ASP A 538 43.46 26.49 13.45
C ASP A 538 42.65 26.69 12.15
N LEU A 539 43.01 27.71 11.39
CA LEU A 539 42.35 28.04 10.12
C LEU A 539 43.40 28.07 9.01
N ALA A 540 43.33 27.13 8.07
CA ALA A 540 44.17 27.11 6.88
C ALA A 540 43.37 27.63 5.68
N VAL A 541 43.90 28.63 4.98
CA VAL A 541 43.23 29.30 3.86
C VAL A 541 44.14 29.31 2.63
N SER A 542 43.56 29.07 1.46
CA SER A 542 44.25 29.14 0.18
C SER A 542 43.32 29.55 -0.96
N GLY A 543 43.91 29.94 -2.09
CA GLY A 543 43.20 30.27 -3.32
C GLY A 543 42.75 31.73 -3.40
N ASP A 544 41.73 32.00 -4.21
CA ASP A 544 41.37 33.34 -4.63
C ASP A 544 40.07 33.83 -3.97
N PHE A 545 40.16 34.99 -3.30
CA PHE A 545 39.04 35.74 -2.72
C PHE A 545 39.01 37.12 -3.38
N ASP A 546 38.05 37.37 -4.27
CA ASP A 546 38.06 38.56 -5.14
C ASP A 546 37.62 39.87 -4.43
N ASP A 547 37.18 39.78 -3.18
CA ASP A 547 36.75 40.89 -2.32
C ASP A 547 37.43 40.83 -0.93
N ASP A 548 36.89 41.50 0.08
CA ASP A 548 37.38 41.45 1.46
C ASP A 548 37.34 40.02 2.04
N LEU A 549 38.42 39.63 2.71
CA LEU A 549 38.54 38.38 3.46
C LEU A 549 38.79 38.67 4.93
N THR A 550 37.90 38.20 5.81
CA THR A 550 38.08 38.22 7.27
C THR A 550 38.23 36.80 7.80
N THR A 551 39.33 36.54 8.50
CA THR A 551 39.53 35.28 9.24
C THR A 551 39.42 35.50 10.74
N VAL A 552 38.77 34.56 11.43
CA VAL A 552 38.61 34.57 12.88
C VAL A 552 38.97 33.18 13.43
N THR A 553 39.93 33.12 14.34
CA THR A 553 40.20 31.93 15.15
C THR A 553 39.84 32.18 16.61
N THR A 554 39.49 31.13 17.34
CA THR A 554 39.23 31.19 18.78
C THR A 554 40.22 30.34 19.58
N GLY A 555 40.28 30.55 20.89
CA GLY A 555 41.14 29.77 21.77
C GLY A 555 42.62 29.99 21.48
N THR A 556 43.34 28.93 21.12
CA THR A 556 44.76 28.97 20.72
C THR A 556 44.98 28.85 19.22
N GLY A 557 43.91 28.87 18.41
CA GLY A 557 43.97 28.70 16.97
C GLY A 557 44.70 29.83 16.25
N THR A 558 45.39 29.49 15.16
CA THR A 558 46.12 30.43 14.29
C THR A 558 45.59 30.38 12.86
N THR A 559 45.76 31.47 12.09
CA THR A 559 45.48 31.47 10.65
C THR A 559 46.75 31.29 9.83
N ASP A 560 46.76 30.33 8.90
CA ASP A 560 47.76 30.18 7.83
C ASP A 560 47.11 30.49 6.47
N PHE A 561 47.80 31.27 5.64
CA PHE A 561 47.27 31.79 4.38
C PHE A 561 47.83 31.11 3.12
N GLY A 562 48.65 30.06 3.24
CA GLY A 562 49.08 29.26 2.08
C GLY A 562 49.42 30.10 0.82
N ALA A 563 48.86 29.73 -0.32
CA ALA A 563 48.84 30.56 -1.53
C ALA A 563 47.48 31.26 -1.66
N THR A 564 47.26 32.35 -0.92
CA THR A 564 46.00 33.12 -0.94
C THR A 564 46.15 34.46 -1.67
N THR A 565 45.20 34.76 -2.56
CA THR A 565 45.01 36.08 -3.17
C THR A 565 43.76 36.73 -2.57
N VAL A 566 43.86 38.00 -2.19
CA VAL A 566 42.72 38.80 -1.70
C VAL A 566 42.61 40.06 -2.57
N GLY A 567 41.45 40.26 -3.18
CA GLY A 567 41.16 41.43 -4.03
C GLY A 567 40.86 42.70 -3.22
N GLY A 568 40.31 42.53 -2.01
CA GLY A 568 39.99 43.59 -1.06
C GLY A 568 40.92 43.67 0.15
N ILE A 569 40.34 43.98 1.31
CA ILE A 569 41.00 44.05 2.61
C ILE A 569 41.12 42.64 3.20
N LEU A 570 42.34 42.30 3.62
CA LEU A 570 42.58 41.14 4.47
C LEU A 570 42.53 41.54 5.95
N GLY A 571 41.54 41.03 6.68
CA GLY A 571 41.43 41.10 8.13
C GLY A 571 41.70 39.73 8.76
N SER A 572 42.52 39.67 9.81
CA SER A 572 42.74 38.43 10.56
C SER A 572 42.68 38.72 12.06
N GLN A 573 41.86 37.94 12.77
CA GLN A 573 41.61 38.10 14.20
C GLN A 573 41.81 36.76 14.92
N ALA A 574 42.55 36.80 16.03
CA ALA A 574 42.64 35.70 16.98
C ALA A 574 41.98 36.16 18.28
N LEU A 575 40.81 35.59 18.60
CA LEU A 575 40.05 35.92 19.80
C LEU A 575 40.52 35.01 20.95
N GLY A 576 41.41 35.55 21.78
CA GLY A 576 41.94 34.87 22.97
C GLY A 576 41.25 35.30 24.27
N ARG A 577 40.75 34.30 25.02
CA ARG A 577 40.16 34.28 26.39
C ARG A 577 39.14 35.35 26.78
#